data_AF-A0A1C4Z695-F1
#
_entry.id   AF-A0A1C4Z695-F1
#
_cell.length_a   1.000
_cell.length_b   1.000
_cell.length_c   1.000
_cell.angle_alpha   90.00
_cell.angle_beta   90.00
_cell.angle_gamma   90.00
#
_symmetry.space_group_name_H-M   'P 1'
#
loop_
_entity.id
_entity.type
_entity.pdbx_description
1 polymer ?
#
loop_
_entity_poly.entity_id
_entity_poly.type
_entity_poly.pdbx_seq_one_letter_code
_entity_poly.pdbx_strand_id
1 'polypeptide(L)'
;MNRWRDRTRPALTALAPVVLLAVGCTHPTAAPAPRPDPEPATRPGTVARAAVGDRLTVTAAVEQVITDNAFIVRDADLTDGTLLVLSTGPSAPAPPQLVTVVGAVVPFSHRDLANRYDLGPAGPYRTFEGGRALAAQEVTIWGRRRG
;
A
#
# COMPACT_ATOMS: atom_id res chain seq x y z
N MET A 1 -18.61 -16.88 44.45
CA MET A 1 -19.25 -18.21 44.49
C MET A 1 -20.53 -18.07 45.30
N ASN A 2 -21.57 -17.41 44.77
CA ASN A 2 -22.79 -17.13 45.53
C ASN A 2 -23.97 -17.12 44.55
N ARG A 3 -24.66 -18.26 44.50
CA ARG A 3 -25.88 -18.51 43.73
C ARG A 3 -27.11 -18.24 44.61
N TRP A 4 -28.28 -18.21 43.94
CA TRP A 4 -29.65 -18.52 44.44
C TRP A 4 -30.37 -17.33 45.11
N ARG A 5 -31.67 -17.07 44.96
CA ARG A 5 -32.86 -17.68 44.32
C ARG A 5 -33.93 -16.55 44.36
N ASP A 6 -34.65 -16.24 43.29
CA ASP A 6 -35.89 -16.87 42.82
C ASP A 6 -37.17 -16.16 43.34
N ARG A 7 -38.21 -16.15 42.49
CA ARG A 7 -39.62 -15.79 42.76
C ARG A 7 -39.93 -14.28 43.02
N THR A 8 -40.96 -13.63 42.50
CA THR A 8 -42.33 -14.03 42.11
C THR A 8 -42.97 -12.87 41.31
N ARG A 9 -43.85 -13.14 40.33
CA ARG A 9 -44.80 -12.14 39.76
C ARG A 9 -46.11 -12.17 40.56
N PRO A 10 -46.74 -11.02 40.84
CA PRO A 10 -48.05 -10.65 40.23
C PRO A 10 -48.19 -9.11 40.07
N ALA A 11 -49.24 -8.47 39.57
CA ALA A 11 -50.26 -8.69 38.55
C ALA A 11 -50.87 -7.29 38.26
N LEU A 12 -51.10 -6.98 36.99
CA LEU A 12 -52.14 -6.11 36.39
C LEU A 12 -52.65 -4.84 37.13
N THR A 13 -52.48 -3.69 36.47
CA THR A 13 -53.53 -2.66 36.43
C THR A 13 -53.61 -2.05 35.02
N ALA A 14 -54.80 -2.12 34.46
CA ALA A 14 -55.18 -1.67 33.13
C ALA A 14 -55.44 -0.15 33.08
N LEU A 15 -55.24 0.46 31.91
CA LEU A 15 -56.05 1.57 31.36
C LEU A 15 -55.72 1.76 29.87
N ALA A 16 -56.75 1.63 29.03
CA ALA A 16 -56.79 1.82 27.58
C ALA A 16 -57.08 3.31 27.23
N PRO A 17 -57.32 3.71 25.95
CA PRO A 17 -56.61 3.45 24.69
C PRO A 17 -56.18 4.77 24.02
N VAL A 18 -55.21 4.74 23.09
CA VAL A 18 -55.08 5.79 22.06
C VAL A 18 -55.21 5.11 20.70
N VAL A 19 -56.37 5.31 20.08
CA VAL A 19 -56.63 4.91 18.69
C VAL A 19 -55.96 5.95 17.80
N LEU A 20 -54.84 5.58 17.18
CA LEU A 20 -54.28 6.27 16.04
C LEU A 20 -54.44 5.37 14.82
N LEU A 21 -55.45 5.70 14.01
CA LEU A 21 -55.58 5.21 12.64
C LEU A 21 -54.40 5.76 11.83
N ALA A 22 -53.38 4.94 11.60
CA ALA A 22 -52.36 5.18 10.61
C ALA A 22 -52.38 4.05 9.59
N VAL A 23 -52.96 4.39 8.45
CA VAL A 23 -52.82 3.81 7.12
C VAL A 23 -51.65 2.85 6.99
N GLY A 24 -51.95 1.64 6.53
CA GLY A 24 -50.95 0.65 6.17
C GLY A 24 -49.95 1.20 5.17
N CYS A 25 -48.69 1.28 5.59
CA CYS A 25 -47.56 1.23 4.68
C CYS A 25 -46.85 -0.10 4.94
N THR A 26 -47.27 -1.13 4.20
CA THR A 26 -46.40 -2.25 3.85
C THR A 26 -45.15 -1.67 3.17
N HIS A 27 -44.13 -1.32 3.96
CA HIS A 27 -42.81 -1.08 3.44
C HIS A 27 -42.12 -2.44 3.31
N PRO A 28 -41.83 -2.89 2.09
CA PRO A 28 -40.95 -4.04 1.93
C PRO A 28 -39.60 -3.64 2.52
N THR A 29 -39.08 -4.47 3.43
CA THR A 29 -37.68 -4.43 3.86
C THR A 29 -36.83 -4.57 2.61
N ALA A 30 -36.36 -3.45 2.08
CA ALA A 30 -35.30 -3.45 1.09
C ALA A 30 -34.10 -4.09 1.77
N ALA A 31 -33.67 -5.24 1.24
CA ALA A 31 -32.41 -5.85 1.60
C ALA A 31 -31.31 -4.77 1.58
N PRO A 32 -30.34 -4.80 2.51
CA PRO A 32 -29.18 -3.92 2.43
C PRO A 32 -28.63 -4.02 1.02
N ALA A 33 -28.56 -2.89 0.31
CA ALA A 33 -27.94 -2.84 -1.01
C ALA A 33 -26.56 -3.52 -0.90
N PRO A 34 -26.17 -4.35 -1.88
CA PRO A 34 -24.80 -4.86 -1.93
C PRO A 34 -23.89 -3.64 -1.81
N ARG A 35 -23.00 -3.64 -0.81
CA ARG A 35 -21.87 -2.72 -0.81
C ARG A 35 -21.22 -2.89 -2.18
N PRO A 36 -20.92 -1.82 -2.93
CA PRO A 36 -20.13 -1.99 -4.13
C PRO A 36 -18.89 -2.78 -3.73
N ASP A 37 -18.65 -3.91 -4.42
CA ASP A 37 -17.34 -4.56 -4.37
C ASP A 37 -16.32 -3.46 -4.61
N PRO A 38 -15.20 -3.43 -3.85
CA PRO A 38 -14.13 -2.47 -4.14
C PRO A 38 -13.76 -2.66 -5.61
N GLU A 39 -14.14 -1.69 -6.44
CA GLU A 39 -13.71 -1.64 -7.83
C GLU A 39 -12.20 -1.83 -7.80
N PRO A 40 -11.63 -2.77 -8.57
CA PRO A 40 -10.20 -2.79 -8.80
C PRO A 40 -9.87 -1.41 -9.33
N ALA A 41 -9.27 -0.58 -8.47
CA ALA A 41 -8.86 0.74 -8.85
C ALA A 41 -7.68 0.54 -9.79
N THR A 42 -7.95 0.32 -11.07
CA THR A 42 -6.97 0.53 -12.15
C THR A 42 -6.78 2.04 -12.32
N ARG A 43 -6.50 2.74 -11.22
CA ARG A 43 -5.75 3.99 -11.28
C ARG A 43 -4.34 3.54 -11.60
N PRO A 44 -3.71 4.05 -12.67
CA PRO A 44 -2.28 3.92 -12.82
C PRO A 44 -1.64 4.32 -11.50
N GLY A 45 -0.80 3.46 -10.93
CA GLY A 45 -0.13 3.72 -9.67
C GLY A 45 0.45 5.11 -9.65
N THR A 46 0.49 5.75 -8.49
CA THR A 46 1.07 7.09 -8.31
C THR A 46 2.48 7.23 -8.92
N VAL A 47 3.21 6.12 -9.04
CA VAL A 47 4.51 6.05 -9.71
C VAL A 47 4.42 6.19 -11.23
N ALA A 48 3.38 5.66 -11.87
CA ALA A 48 3.22 5.73 -13.32
C ALA A 48 2.99 7.16 -13.83
N ARG A 49 2.46 8.04 -12.97
CA ARG A 49 2.24 9.46 -13.26
C ARG A 49 3.38 10.36 -12.83
N ALA A 50 4.37 9.84 -12.11
CA ALA A 50 5.44 10.64 -11.56
C ALA A 50 6.38 11.17 -12.65
N ALA A 51 6.54 12.48 -12.68
CA ALA A 51 7.51 13.14 -13.52
C ALA A 51 8.91 13.04 -12.91
N VAL A 52 9.92 13.24 -13.75
CA VAL A 52 11.28 13.48 -13.27
C VAL A 52 11.27 14.72 -12.36
N GLY A 53 11.89 14.61 -11.19
CA GLY A 53 11.90 15.63 -10.14
C GLY A 53 10.86 15.42 -9.04
N ASP A 54 9.85 14.56 -9.26
CA ASP A 54 8.83 14.28 -8.25
C ASP A 54 9.41 13.46 -7.10
N ARG A 55 8.95 13.76 -5.89
CA ARG A 55 9.24 12.97 -4.70
C ARG A 55 8.15 11.91 -4.51
N LEU A 56 8.56 10.66 -4.36
CA LEU A 56 7.67 9.52 -4.20
C LEU A 56 8.01 8.70 -2.97
N THR A 57 6.96 8.08 -2.44
CA THR A 57 7.05 6.95 -1.51
C THR A 57 6.57 5.71 -2.25
N VAL A 58 7.45 4.72 -2.42
CA VAL A 58 7.16 3.47 -3.13
C VAL A 58 7.28 2.32 -2.14
N THR A 59 6.24 1.52 -2.00
CA THR A 59 6.31 0.26 -1.25
C THR A 59 6.24 -0.88 -2.24
N ALA A 60 7.30 -1.68 -2.35
CA ALA A 60 7.43 -2.72 -3.36
C ALA A 60 8.36 -3.84 -2.89
N ALA A 61 8.28 -5.00 -3.53
CA ALA A 61 9.18 -6.11 -3.24
C ALA A 61 10.49 -5.95 -4.00
N VAL A 62 11.61 -6.20 -3.34
CA VAL A 62 12.92 -6.27 -3.98
C VAL A 62 12.97 -7.54 -4.83
N GLU A 63 13.16 -7.36 -6.13
CA GLU A 63 13.31 -8.46 -7.09
C GLU A 63 14.77 -8.90 -7.16
N GLN A 64 15.68 -7.94 -7.29
CA GLN A 64 17.10 -8.21 -7.51
C GLN A 64 17.96 -7.10 -6.91
N VAL A 65 19.10 -7.47 -6.34
CA VAL A 65 20.17 -6.54 -5.96
C VAL A 65 21.25 -6.59 -7.03
N ILE A 66 21.66 -5.43 -7.55
CA ILE A 66 22.74 -5.33 -8.54
C ILE A 66 24.06 -5.01 -7.81
N THR A 67 24.03 -4.00 -6.94
CA THR A 67 25.12 -3.61 -6.04
C THR A 67 24.53 -3.22 -4.68
N ASP A 68 25.38 -2.96 -3.69
CA ASP A 68 24.93 -2.47 -2.37
C ASP A 68 24.15 -1.14 -2.45
N ASN A 69 24.33 -0.40 -3.54
CA ASN A 69 23.75 0.91 -3.78
C ASN A 69 22.67 0.90 -4.88
N ALA A 70 22.41 -0.24 -5.52
CA ALA A 70 21.46 -0.34 -6.61
C ALA A 70 20.70 -1.65 -6.61
N PHE A 71 19.37 -1.56 -6.59
CA PHE A 71 18.49 -2.71 -6.59
C PHE A 71 17.21 -2.43 -7.38
N ILE A 72 16.58 -3.49 -7.85
CA ILE A 72 15.34 -3.46 -8.63
C ILE A 72 14.20 -3.85 -7.71
N VAL A 73 13.16 -3.02 -7.69
CA VAL A 73 11.89 -3.36 -7.05
C VAL A 73 10.84 -3.68 -8.11
N ARG A 74 9.90 -4.56 -7.76
CA ARG A 74 8.79 -4.99 -8.61
C ARG A 74 7.47 -4.71 -7.91
N ASP A 75 6.54 -4.12 -8.64
CA ASP A 75 5.17 -3.90 -8.23
C ASP A 75 4.27 -3.72 -9.47
N ALA A 76 3.02 -4.16 -9.40
CA ALA A 76 2.06 -4.07 -10.51
C ALA A 76 1.68 -2.62 -10.84
N ASP A 77 1.86 -1.70 -9.90
CA ASP A 77 1.52 -0.28 -10.02
C ASP A 77 2.62 0.55 -10.71
N LEU A 78 3.75 -0.06 -11.06
CA LEU A 78 4.87 0.58 -11.76
C LEU A 78 4.66 0.55 -13.28
N THR A 79 5.08 1.61 -13.99
CA THR A 79 4.90 1.75 -15.46
C THR A 79 5.39 0.52 -16.24
N ASP A 80 6.56 -0.01 -15.88
CA ASP A 80 7.19 -1.15 -16.54
C ASP A 80 7.20 -2.40 -15.64
N GLY A 81 6.35 -2.41 -14.59
CA GLY A 81 6.31 -3.44 -13.56
C GLY A 81 7.55 -3.52 -12.65
N THR A 82 8.62 -2.79 -13.00
CA THR A 82 9.87 -2.73 -12.24
C THR A 82 10.39 -1.31 -12.16
N LEU A 83 11.22 -1.03 -11.15
CA LEU A 83 11.84 0.27 -10.94
C LEU A 83 13.25 0.09 -10.37
N LEU A 84 14.21 0.77 -10.98
CA LEU A 84 15.57 0.86 -10.46
C LEU A 84 15.61 1.86 -9.30
N VAL A 85 16.10 1.41 -8.16
CA VAL A 85 16.32 2.23 -6.96
C VAL A 85 17.81 2.40 -6.74
N LEU A 86 18.23 3.65 -6.55
CA LEU A 86 19.61 4.06 -6.28
C LEU A 86 19.70 4.58 -4.85
N SER A 87 20.56 4.00 -4.02
CA SER A 87 20.72 4.35 -2.62
C SER A 87 22.18 4.69 -2.31
N THR A 88 22.39 5.59 -1.36
CA THR A 88 23.70 5.83 -0.72
C THR A 88 23.72 5.34 0.73
N GLY A 89 22.65 4.66 1.15
CA GLY A 89 22.47 4.14 2.50
C GLY A 89 23.25 2.85 2.76
N PRO A 90 23.37 2.43 4.04
CA PRO A 90 24.40 1.49 4.49
C PRO A 90 24.17 0.01 4.15
N SER A 91 23.22 -0.37 3.29
CA SER A 91 23.03 -1.75 2.81
C SER A 91 21.89 -1.83 1.81
N ALA A 92 22.05 -2.64 0.76
CA ALA A 92 20.92 -3.08 -0.05
C ALA A 92 20.02 -4.06 0.74
N PRO A 93 18.69 -4.03 0.54
CA PRO A 93 17.76 -5.04 1.05
C PRO A 93 17.91 -6.38 0.30
N ALA A 94 17.58 -7.50 0.93
CA ALA A 94 17.71 -8.83 0.31
C ALA A 94 16.44 -9.21 -0.49
N PRO A 95 16.52 -9.88 -1.64
CA PRO A 95 15.33 -10.44 -2.30
C PRO A 95 14.82 -11.73 -1.60
N PRO A 96 13.51 -12.04 -1.59
CA PRO A 96 12.39 -11.14 -1.84
C PRO A 96 11.97 -10.43 -0.54
N GLN A 97 12.33 -9.16 -0.37
CA GLN A 97 11.97 -8.38 0.82
C GLN A 97 11.13 -7.18 0.45
N LEU A 98 10.09 -6.93 1.25
CA LEU A 98 9.25 -5.75 1.09
C LEU A 98 9.96 -4.53 1.68
N VAL A 99 10.03 -3.46 0.89
CA VAL A 99 10.66 -2.20 1.27
C VAL A 99 9.76 -1.02 0.99
N THR A 100 9.87 0.03 1.80
CA THR A 100 9.34 1.36 1.48
C THR A 100 10.50 2.29 1.20
N VAL A 101 10.55 2.84 -0.01
CA VAL A 101 11.57 3.76 -0.48
C VAL A 101 10.97 5.15 -0.59
N VAL A 102 11.58 6.13 0.06
CA VAL A 102 11.27 7.54 -0.13
C VAL A 102 12.39 8.15 -0.96
N GLY A 103 12.05 8.68 -2.13
CA GLY A 103 13.03 9.08 -3.12
C GLY A 103 12.54 10.17 -4.07
N ALA A 104 13.47 10.65 -4.91
CA ALA A 104 13.15 11.52 -6.03
C ALA A 104 13.32 10.75 -7.34
N VAL A 105 12.40 10.94 -8.27
CA VAL A 105 12.50 10.37 -9.61
C VAL A 105 13.56 11.15 -10.40
N VAL A 106 14.55 10.45 -10.91
CA VAL A 106 15.66 11.02 -11.68
C VAL A 106 15.74 10.37 -13.06
N PRO A 107 16.23 11.07 -14.10
CA PRO A 107 16.55 10.41 -15.35
C PRO A 107 17.73 9.46 -15.11
N PHE A 108 17.66 8.26 -15.67
CA PHE A 108 18.74 7.31 -15.53
C PHE A 108 19.66 7.34 -16.74
N SER A 109 20.92 7.69 -16.50
CA SER A 109 22.03 7.31 -17.36
C SER A 109 23.11 6.67 -16.52
N HIS A 110 23.55 5.47 -16.90
CA HIS A 110 24.66 4.81 -16.22
C HIS A 110 25.91 5.70 -16.23
N ARG A 111 26.20 6.35 -17.36
CA ARG A 111 27.36 7.25 -17.50
C ARG A 111 27.36 8.37 -16.46
N ASP A 112 26.20 8.95 -16.17
CA ASP A 112 26.08 10.12 -15.28
C ASP A 112 26.02 9.72 -13.80
N LEU A 113 25.53 8.52 -13.50
CA LEU A 113 25.23 8.09 -12.13
C LEU A 113 26.20 7.04 -11.59
N ALA A 114 26.98 6.38 -12.44
CA ALA A 114 27.87 5.27 -12.05
C ALA A 114 28.82 5.64 -10.92
N ASN A 115 29.49 6.79 -11.03
CA ASN A 115 30.45 7.21 -10.01
C ASN A 115 29.78 7.63 -8.70
N ARG A 116 28.61 8.26 -8.77
CA ARG A 116 27.91 8.78 -7.58
C ARG A 116 27.35 7.65 -6.72
N TYR A 117 26.87 6.59 -7.35
CA TYR A 117 26.20 5.48 -6.68
C TYR A 117 27.02 4.19 -6.71
N ASP A 118 28.26 4.22 -7.20
CA ASP A 118 29.11 3.04 -7.33
C ASP A 118 28.41 1.86 -8.05
N LEU A 119 27.92 2.13 -9.27
CA LEU A 119 27.09 1.17 -10.02
C LEU A 119 27.90 0.05 -10.67
N GLY A 120 29.23 0.11 -10.69
CA GLY A 120 30.05 -0.86 -11.40
C GLY A 120 29.74 -0.94 -12.92
N PRO A 121 29.85 -2.12 -13.55
CA PRO A 121 29.69 -2.28 -15.00
C PRO A 121 28.28 -1.94 -15.51
N ALA A 122 28.17 -1.43 -16.74
CA ALA A 122 26.90 -0.99 -17.33
C ALA A 122 25.92 -2.13 -17.71
N GLY A 123 26.42 -3.37 -17.83
CA GLY A 123 25.63 -4.52 -18.34
C GLY A 123 24.27 -4.72 -17.66
N PRO A 124 24.21 -4.81 -16.32
CA PRO A 124 22.96 -4.99 -15.58
C PRO A 124 21.96 -3.83 -15.70
N TYR A 125 22.40 -2.65 -16.11
CA TYR A 125 21.58 -1.43 -16.14
C TYR A 125 21.01 -1.10 -17.52
N ARG A 126 21.38 -1.87 -18.56
CA ARG A 126 21.04 -1.55 -19.96
C ARG A 126 19.55 -1.36 -20.21
N THR A 127 18.69 -2.10 -19.50
CA THR A 127 17.24 -2.00 -19.65
C THR A 127 16.64 -0.72 -19.04
N PHE A 128 17.39 -0.01 -18.19
CA PHE A 128 16.97 1.23 -17.54
C PHE A 128 17.55 2.48 -18.20
N GLU A 129 18.48 2.31 -19.15
CA GLU A 129 19.18 3.43 -19.80
C GLU A 129 18.21 4.34 -20.55
N GLY A 130 18.26 5.65 -20.29
CA GLY A 130 17.33 6.63 -20.85
C GLY A 130 15.95 6.64 -20.18
N GLY A 131 15.72 5.77 -19.20
CA GLY A 131 14.49 5.67 -18.42
C GLY A 131 14.53 6.51 -17.13
N ARG A 132 13.74 6.08 -16.15
CA ARG A 132 13.64 6.69 -14.82
C ARG A 132 14.21 5.75 -13.77
N ALA A 133 14.85 6.33 -12.77
CA ALA A 133 15.24 5.65 -11.54
C ALA A 133 14.75 6.45 -10.33
N LEU A 134 14.67 5.80 -9.18
CA LEU A 134 14.35 6.43 -7.91
C LEU A 134 15.64 6.61 -7.11
N ALA A 135 16.11 7.84 -6.99
CA ALA A 135 17.18 8.19 -6.06
C ALA A 135 16.60 8.19 -4.65
N ALA A 136 16.92 7.18 -3.86
CA ALA A 136 16.45 7.01 -2.50
C ALA A 136 17.14 7.98 -1.53
N GLN A 137 16.34 8.64 -0.71
CA GLN A 137 16.79 9.32 0.50
C GLN A 137 16.67 8.40 1.71
N GLU A 138 15.63 7.57 1.72
CA GLU A 138 15.34 6.66 2.82
C GLU A 138 14.84 5.32 2.29
N VAL A 139 15.34 4.23 2.87
CA VAL A 139 14.88 2.87 2.60
C VAL A 139 14.50 2.22 3.92
N THR A 140 13.21 1.95 4.09
CA THR A 140 12.68 1.20 5.23
C THR A 140 12.42 -0.23 4.83
N ILE A 141 13.00 -1.16 5.59
CA ILE A 141 12.86 -2.60 5.36
C ILE A 141 11.77 -3.16 6.27
N TRP A 142 10.76 -3.82 5.68
CA TRP A 142 9.70 -4.46 6.45
C TRP A 142 10.14 -5.85 6.93
N GLY A 143 9.76 -6.20 8.17
CA GLY A 143 10.04 -7.51 8.77
C GLY A 143 11.36 -7.65 9.51
N ARG A 144 12.23 -6.62 9.51
CA ARG A 144 13.36 -6.56 10.45
C ARG A 144 12.82 -6.13 11.81
N ARG A 145 12.63 -7.05 12.77
CA ARG A 145 12.39 -6.65 14.16
C ARG A 145 13.54 -5.74 14.57
N ARG A 146 13.23 -4.50 14.97
CA ARG A 146 14.21 -3.66 15.67
C ARG A 146 14.50 -4.38 16.99
N GLY A 147 15.70 -4.95 17.10
CA GLY A 147 16.25 -5.42 18.36
C GLY A 147 16.64 -4.26 19.24
#